data_AF-A0A369B5Q9-F1
#
_entry.id   AF-A0A369B5Q9-F1
#
_cell.length_a   1.000
_cell.length_b   1.000
_cell.length_c   1.000
_cell.angle_alpha   90.00
_cell.angle_beta   90.00
_cell.angle_gamma   90.00
#
_symmetry.space_group_name_H-M   'P 1'
#
loop_
_entity.id
_entity.type
_entity.pdbx_description
1 polymer ?
#
loop_
_entity_poly.entity_id
_entity_poly.type
_entity_poly.pdbx_seq_one_letter_code
_entity_poly.pdbx_strand_id
1 'polypeptide(L)'
;MVFIIIAVQKHLKDVIEGLKLKGHQVVDPESYNYPIDAVVYQGSSFEMSYISTNNMPQQSMGQRTSYGVFMLNCQGKSIETIDKMLRMRCYESLI
;
A
#
# COMPACT_ATOMS: atom_id res chain seq x y z
N MET A 1 13.86 12.49 -4.64
CA MET A 1 13.31 11.17 -5.04
C MET A 1 12.44 10.70 -3.88
N VAL A 2 11.13 10.53 -4.09
CA VAL A 2 10.21 10.11 -3.02
C VAL A 2 10.19 8.58 -3.02
N PHE A 3 10.67 7.95 -1.96
CA PHE A 3 10.55 6.51 -1.78
C PHE A 3 9.17 6.23 -1.20
N ILE A 4 8.36 5.46 -1.92
CA ILE A 4 7.04 5.02 -1.44
C ILE A 4 7.25 3.70 -0.69
N ILE A 5 6.82 3.65 0.56
CA ILE A 5 6.85 2.43 1.38
C ILE A 5 5.49 1.73 1.25
N ILE A 6 5.52 0.51 0.74
CA ILE A 6 4.32 -0.21 0.31
C ILE A 6 4.24 -1.53 1.05
N ALA A 7 3.21 -1.67 1.88
CA ALA A 7 2.90 -2.96 2.49
C ALA A 7 2.18 -3.84 1.47
N VAL A 8 2.67 -5.07 1.26
CA VAL A 8 2.07 -6.02 0.31
C VAL A 8 1.85 -7.36 1.01
N GLN A 9 0.69 -7.98 0.80
CA GLN A 9 0.41 -9.31 1.36
C GLN A 9 1.43 -10.35 0.88
N LYS A 10 1.98 -11.17 1.79
CA LYS A 10 3.07 -12.13 1.53
C LYS A 10 2.83 -13.09 0.36
N HIS A 11 1.57 -13.43 0.09
CA HIS A 11 1.22 -14.38 -0.96
C HIS A 11 1.30 -13.77 -2.38
N LEU A 12 1.41 -12.44 -2.50
CA LEU A 12 1.48 -11.71 -3.77
C LEU A 12 2.92 -11.58 -4.30
N LYS A 13 3.63 -12.69 -4.45
CA LYS A 13 5.07 -12.70 -4.80
C LYS A 13 5.37 -11.93 -6.10
N ASP A 14 4.57 -12.13 -7.13
CA ASP A 14 4.75 -11.45 -8.43
C ASP A 14 4.60 -9.93 -8.30
N VAL A 15 3.68 -9.48 -7.45
CA VAL A 15 3.47 -8.05 -7.16
C VAL A 15 4.63 -7.47 -6.36
N ILE A 16 5.13 -8.22 -5.36
CA ILE A 16 6.28 -7.82 -4.56
C ILE A 16 7.51 -7.62 -5.44
N GLU A 17 7.83 -8.59 -6.29
CA GLU A 17 8.98 -8.51 -7.19
C GLU A 17 8.79 -7.41 -8.23
N GLY A 18 7.61 -7.31 -8.83
CA GLY A 18 7.27 -6.27 -9.79
C GLY A 18 7.45 -4.87 -9.23
N LEU A 19 6.95 -4.60 -8.02
CA LEU A 19 7.05 -3.28 -7.39
C LEU A 19 8.48 -2.95 -6.95
N LYS A 20 9.25 -3.93 -6.47
CA LYS A 20 10.68 -3.76 -6.17
C LYS A 20 11.47 -3.38 -7.42
N LEU A 21 11.19 -4.03 -8.56
CA LEU A 21 11.82 -3.71 -9.85
C LEU A 21 11.47 -2.29 -10.35
N LYS A 22 10.29 -1.75 -9.98
CA LYS A 22 9.91 -0.35 -10.27
C LYS A 22 10.52 0.66 -9.29
N GLY A 23 11.32 0.20 -8.33
CA GLY A 23 12.05 1.04 -7.38
C GLY A 23 11.27 1.42 -6.11
N HIS A 24 10.20 0.70 -5.78
CA HIS A 24 9.47 0.89 -4.53
C HIS A 24 10.06 0.10 -3.37
N GLN A 25 9.88 0.60 -2.15
CA GLN A 25 10.21 -0.15 -0.95
C GLN A 25 9.02 -1.01 -0.54
N VAL A 26 9.09 -2.31 -0.82
CA VAL A 26 8.04 -3.26 -0.46
C VAL A 26 8.34 -3.90 0.90
N VAL A 27 7.38 -3.80 1.81
CA VAL A 27 7.48 -4.30 3.20
C VAL A 27 6.37 -5.29 3.50
N ASP A 28 6.62 -6.13 4.49
CA ASP A 28 5.64 -7.08 5.00
C ASP A 28 4.72 -6.39 6.04
N PRO A 29 3.40 -6.33 5.82
CA PRO A 29 2.46 -5.67 6.74
C PRO A 29 2.51 -6.25 8.16
N GLU A 30 2.81 -7.54 8.34
CA GLU A 30 2.77 -8.21 9.64
C GLU A 30 4.00 -7.91 10.51
N SER A 31 5.15 -7.69 9.89
CA SER A 31 6.43 -7.51 10.60
C SER A 31 6.95 -6.07 10.58
N TYR A 32 6.43 -5.24 9.68
CA TYR A 32 6.82 -3.83 9.58
C TYR A 32 6.06 -2.98 10.60
N ASN A 33 6.79 -2.18 11.37
CA ASN A 33 6.26 -1.35 12.47
C ASN A 33 6.47 0.16 12.25
N TYR A 34 6.73 0.58 11.02
CA TYR A 34 6.94 1.98 10.66
C TYR A 34 5.81 2.45 9.71
N PRO A 35 5.60 3.77 9.59
CA PRO A 35 4.60 4.32 8.70
C PRO A 35 4.74 3.82 7.25
N ILE A 36 3.61 3.49 6.63
CA ILE A 36 3.51 3.07 5.24
C ILE A 36 2.71 4.09 4.43
N ASP A 37 3.06 4.25 3.16
CA ASP A 37 2.34 5.14 2.25
C ASP A 37 1.13 4.45 1.61
N ALA A 38 1.26 3.15 1.34
CA ALA A 38 0.25 2.38 0.63
C ALA A 38 0.20 0.91 1.09
N VAL A 39 -0.96 0.29 0.88
CA VAL A 39 -1.20 -1.14 1.11
C VAL A 39 -1.74 -1.74 -0.17
N VAL A 40 -1.08 -2.77 -0.67
CA VAL A 40 -1.55 -3.55 -1.82
C VAL A 40 -2.07 -4.90 -1.34
N TYR A 41 -3.30 -5.22 -1.72
CA TYR A 41 -4.00 -6.43 -1.33
C TYR A 41 -4.74 -7.07 -2.51
N GLN A 42 -5.10 -8.35 -2.36
CA GLN A 42 -5.95 -9.05 -3.33
C GLN A 42 -7.22 -9.56 -2.64
N GLY A 43 -8.36 -9.50 -3.36
CA GLY A 43 -9.64 -10.06 -2.91
C GLY A 43 -10.65 -9.03 -2.42
N SER A 44 -11.74 -9.50 -1.83
CA SER A 44 -12.91 -8.70 -1.44
C SER A 44 -12.75 -7.96 -0.11
N SER A 45 -11.90 -8.46 0.78
CA SER A 45 -11.66 -7.87 2.10
C SER A 45 -10.17 -7.95 2.45
N PHE A 46 -9.54 -6.79 2.61
CA PHE A 46 -8.29 -6.71 3.32
C PHE A 46 -8.61 -6.62 4.81
N GLU A 47 -8.24 -7.62 5.61
CA GLU A 47 -8.42 -7.48 7.05
C GLU A 47 -7.46 -6.43 7.58
N MET A 48 -8.02 -5.33 8.08
CA MET A 48 -7.23 -4.23 8.65
C MET A 48 -6.42 -4.65 9.89
N SER A 49 -6.74 -5.82 10.47
CA SER A 49 -5.98 -6.48 11.54
C SER A 49 -4.52 -6.75 11.16
N TYR A 50 -4.21 -6.87 9.86
CA TYR A 50 -2.84 -7.05 9.37
C TYR A 50 -2.02 -5.74 9.34
N ILE A 51 -2.64 -4.57 9.44
CA ILE A 51 -1.93 -3.30 9.61
C ILE A 51 -1.82 -3.07 11.11
N SER A 52 -0.62 -3.25 11.66
CA SER A 52 -0.36 -2.96 13.07
C SER A 52 -0.74 -1.51 13.38
N THR A 53 -1.33 -1.26 14.56
CA THR A 53 -1.81 0.08 14.99
C THR A 53 -0.71 1.16 14.94
N ASN A 54 0.57 0.74 14.91
CA ASN A 54 1.75 1.61 14.77
C ASN A 54 2.01 2.08 13.33
N ASN A 55 1.43 1.42 12.32
CA ASN A 55 1.59 1.76 10.90
C ASN A 55 0.58 2.81 10.43
N MET A 56 -0.40 3.14 11.28
CA MET A 56 -1.32 4.26 11.06
C MET A 56 -0.82 5.49 11.82
N PRO A 57 -0.71 6.67 11.18
CA PRO A 57 -0.33 7.88 11.90
C PRO A 57 -1.34 8.16 13.03
N GLN A 58 -0.82 8.37 14.25
CA GLN A 58 -1.63 8.72 15.41
C GLN A 58 -2.47 9.97 15.12
N GLN A 59 -3.77 9.86 15.38
CA GLN A 59 -4.73 10.95 15.27
C GLN A 59 -4.49 11.94 16.42
N SER A 60 -3.57 12.89 16.25
CA SER A 60 -3.39 13.97 17.21
C SER A 60 -4.60 14.91 17.16
N MET A 61 -5.33 15.01 18.28
CA MET A 61 -6.48 15.91 18.45
C MET A 61 -6.11 17.33 18.00
N GLY A 62 -6.69 17.77 16.87
CA GLY A 62 -6.64 19.17 16.42
C GLY A 62 -5.86 19.45 15.13
N GLN A 63 -5.12 18.49 14.56
CA GLN A 63 -4.53 18.65 13.24
C GLN A 63 -4.95 17.52 12.30
N ARG A 64 -5.70 17.88 11.24
CA ARG A 64 -6.10 16.99 10.15
C ARG A 64 -4.92 16.65 9.23
N THR A 65 -3.80 16.20 9.77
CA THR A 65 -2.71 15.57 9.00
C THR A 65 -2.85 14.06 9.08
N SER A 66 -4.02 13.56 8.71
CA SER A 66 -4.18 12.15 8.34
C SER A 66 -3.47 11.95 7.01
N TYR A 67 -2.20 11.55 7.04
CA TYR A 67 -1.60 10.90 5.88
C TYR A 67 -2.27 9.53 5.77
N GLY A 68 -3.43 9.49 5.11
CA GLY A 68 -4.17 8.26 4.89
C GLY A 68 -3.31 7.26 4.11
N VAL A 69 -3.30 6.01 4.58
CA VAL A 69 -2.67 4.90 3.86
C VAL A 69 -3.45 4.66 2.57
N PHE A 70 -2.78 4.70 1.42
CA PHE A 70 -3.43 4.44 0.13
C PHE A 70 -3.65 2.94 -0.06
N MET A 71 -4.90 2.49 0.03
CA MET A 71 -5.26 1.09 -0.12
C MET A 71 -5.50 0.76 -1.59
N LEU A 72 -4.89 -0.29 -2.13
CA LEU A 72 -5.01 -0.69 -3.53
C LEU A 72 -5.32 -2.18 -3.64
N ASN A 73 -6.44 -2.51 -4.30
CA ASN A 73 -6.74 -3.88 -4.70
C ASN A 73 -6.05 -4.21 -6.03
N CYS A 74 -5.13 -5.18 -6.04
CA CYS A 74 -4.38 -5.59 -7.22
C CYS A 74 -5.10 -6.65 -8.07
N GLN A 75 -6.28 -7.12 -7.67
CA GLN A 75 -7.00 -8.17 -8.38
C GLN A 75 -7.27 -7.76 -9.84
N GLY A 76 -6.76 -8.57 -10.77
CA GLY A 76 -6.92 -8.34 -12.22
C GLY A 76 -6.12 -7.16 -12.78
N LYS A 77 -5.21 -6.56 -12.00
CA LYS A 77 -4.39 -5.41 -12.44
C LYS A 77 -2.97 -5.84 -12.79
N SER A 78 -2.39 -5.24 -13.83
CA SER A 78 -0.97 -5.42 -14.17
C SER A 78 -0.06 -4.64 -13.22
N ILE A 79 1.22 -5.01 -13.16
CA ILE A 79 2.23 -4.31 -12.36
C ILE A 79 2.36 -2.84 -12.80
N GLU A 80 2.29 -2.57 -14.10
CA GLU A 80 2.32 -1.21 -14.67
C GLU A 80 1.17 -0.35 -14.16
N THR A 81 -0.04 -0.92 -14.14
CA THR A 81 -1.22 -0.24 -13.60
C THR A 81 -1.06 0.03 -12.11
N ILE A 82 -0.60 -0.97 -11.34
CA ILE A 82 -0.42 -0.84 -9.90
C ILE A 82 0.63 0.25 -9.60
N ASP A 83 1.78 0.25 -10.28
CA ASP A 83 2.82 1.27 -10.16
C ASP A 83 2.28 2.68 -10.47
N LYS A 84 1.50 2.81 -11.56
CA LYS A 84 0.88 4.08 -11.95
C LYS A 84 -0.09 4.59 -10.87
N MET A 85 -0.96 3.72 -10.36
CA MET A 85 -1.91 4.07 -9.29
C MET A 85 -1.19 4.52 -8.01
N LEU A 86 -0.12 3.83 -7.61
CA LEU A 86 0.69 4.17 -6.44
C LEU A 86 1.38 5.52 -6.57
N ARG A 87 1.97 5.81 -7.74
CA ARG A 87 2.66 7.08 -8.01
C ARG A 87 1.70 8.27 -8.08
N MET A 88 0.54 8.08 -8.72
CA MET A 88 -0.44 9.14 -8.93
C MET A 88 -1.43 9.28 -7.75
N ARG A 89 -1.41 8.33 -6.80
CA ARG A 89 -2.37 8.21 -5.69
C ARG A 89 -3.82 8.30 -6.17
N CYS A 90 -4.14 7.63 -7.28
CA CYS A 90 -5.47 7.60 -7.85
C CYS A 90 -5.90 6.16 -8.15
N TYR A 91 -7.19 5.91 -8.04
CA TYR A 91 -7.78 4.66 -8.48
C TYR A 91 -7.97 4.66 -10.00
N GLU A 92 -7.94 3.49 -10.62
CA GLU A 92 -8.50 3.35 -11.96
C GLU A 92 -10.01 3.61 -11.91
N SER A 93 -10.51 4.21 -12.99
CA SER A 93 -11.94 4.46 -13.13
C SER A 93 -12.69 3.12 -13.21
N LEU A 94 -13.81 3.02 -12.48
CA LEU A 94 -14.76 1.91 -12.57
C LEU A 94 -15.58 2.13 -13.85
N ILE A 95 -15.04 1.77 -15.01
CA ILE A 95 -15.77 1.78 -16.29
C ILE A 95 -16.03 0.33 -16.69
#